data_AF-A0A7Z2VH21-F1
#
_entry.id   AF-A0A7Z2VH21-F1
#
_cell.length_a   1.000
_cell.length_b   1.000
_cell.length_c   1.000
_cell.angle_alpha   90.00
_cell.angle_beta   90.00
_cell.angle_gamma   90.00
#
_symmetry.space_group_name_H-M   'P 1'
#
loop_
_entity.id
_entity.type
_entity.pdbx_description
1 polymer ?
#
loop_
_entity_poly.entity_id
_entity_poly.type
_entity_poly.pdbx_seq_one_letter_code
_entity_poly.pdbx_strand_id
1 'polypeptide(L)'
;MDRALKQWQSFSDSVQEKDCVVLIDSTFFGYLTWSLFPMDVPIEEIEVYLYAIENILSPCKPSLIYFYQNDVYQSLKNICDKRGNGTSERFIHNACESIYGRKRNLTGFEGMVSFWKDYRQFTDGIVENIGFRKIAVDTANGDWDEYLKDVSDFLGITKAATVANLEDIDSYIGIYRSGTTTCKIKSDDGELYIYIWNSRDMAQLQAFAESDKSICG
;
A
#
# COMPACT_ATOMS: atom_id res chain seq x y z
N MET A 1 -13.83 -7.19 12.34
CA MET A 1 -14.04 -7.18 10.87
C MET A 1 -15.37 -6.54 10.49
N ASP A 2 -16.46 -6.73 11.25
CA ASP A 2 -17.80 -6.18 10.98
C ASP A 2 -17.85 -4.67 10.69
N ARG A 3 -17.13 -3.87 11.47
CA ARG A 3 -17.06 -2.41 11.24
C ARG A 3 -16.45 -2.08 9.88
N ALA A 4 -15.43 -2.82 9.46
CA ALA A 4 -14.80 -2.64 8.15
C ALA A 4 -15.74 -3.08 7.03
N LEU A 5 -16.48 -4.19 7.20
CA LEU A 5 -17.50 -4.62 6.24
C LEU A 5 -18.62 -3.57 6.07
N LYS A 6 -19.07 -2.95 7.17
CA LYS A 6 -20.02 -1.83 7.09
C LYS A 6 -19.48 -0.64 6.30
N GLN A 7 -18.19 -0.32 6.45
CA GLN A 7 -17.56 0.75 5.67
C GLN A 7 -17.49 0.39 4.18
N TRP A 8 -17.17 -0.86 3.83
CA TRP A 8 -17.21 -1.35 2.47
C TRP A 8 -18.62 -1.29 1.87
N GLN A 9 -19.65 -1.62 2.66
CA GLN A 9 -21.03 -1.50 2.21
C GLN A 9 -21.39 -0.04 1.90
N SER A 10 -21.15 0.88 2.85
CA SER A 10 -21.41 2.30 2.63
C SER A 10 -20.62 2.88 1.45
N PHE A 11 -19.39 2.39 1.24
CA PHE A 11 -18.60 2.76 0.06
C PHE A 11 -19.26 2.27 -1.23
N SER A 12 -19.62 0.99 -1.32
CA SER A 12 -20.28 0.39 -2.47
C SER A 12 -21.59 1.11 -2.82
N ASP A 13 -22.42 1.42 -1.81
CA ASP A 13 -23.66 2.17 -1.98
C ASP A 13 -23.37 3.56 -2.58
N SER A 14 -22.37 4.27 -2.02
CA SER A 14 -22.01 5.61 -2.49
C SER A 14 -21.41 5.65 -3.90
N VAL A 15 -20.78 4.56 -4.35
CA VAL A 15 -20.24 4.43 -5.71
C VAL A 15 -21.37 4.17 -6.69
N GLN A 16 -22.31 3.30 -6.34
CA GLN A 16 -23.47 2.99 -7.19
C GLN A 16 -24.40 4.18 -7.42
N GLU A 17 -24.47 5.13 -6.49
CA GLU A 17 -25.25 6.36 -6.62
C GLU A 17 -24.60 7.41 -7.55
N LYS A 18 -23.32 7.25 -7.89
CA LYS A 18 -22.56 8.24 -8.65
C LYS A 18 -22.24 7.72 -10.05
N ASP A 19 -22.35 8.61 -11.03
CA ASP A 19 -21.80 8.36 -12.37
C ASP A 19 -20.31 8.76 -12.39
N CYS A 20 -19.48 7.95 -11.72
CA CYS A 20 -18.04 8.20 -11.68
C CYS A 20 -17.21 6.91 -11.67
N VAL A 21 -15.95 7.06 -12.09
CA VAL A 21 -14.92 6.03 -11.92
C VAL A 21 -14.17 6.33 -10.63
N VAL A 22 -14.03 5.32 -9.76
CA VAL A 22 -13.28 5.43 -8.51
C VAL A 22 -12.04 4.56 -8.59
N LEU A 23 -10.88 5.18 -8.40
CA LEU A 23 -9.62 4.48 -8.21
C LEU A 23 -9.36 4.35 -6.70
N ILE A 24 -9.19 3.12 -6.22
CA ILE A 24 -8.74 2.82 -4.87
C ILE A 24 -7.36 2.16 -4.94
N ASP A 25 -6.39 2.72 -4.23
CA ASP A 25 -5.05 2.15 -4.15
C ASP A 25 -4.90 1.34 -2.86
N SER A 26 -4.37 0.13 -2.98
CA SER A 26 -3.91 -0.73 -1.88
C SER A 26 -4.96 -1.03 -0.79
N THR A 27 -6.23 -0.70 -1.02
CA THR A 27 -7.27 -0.72 0.02
C THR A 27 -7.85 -2.11 0.21
N PHE A 28 -7.99 -2.89 -0.86
CA PHE A 28 -8.59 -4.22 -0.82
C PHE A 28 -7.82 -5.18 0.12
N PHE A 29 -6.49 -5.21 0.01
CA PHE A 29 -5.63 -5.98 0.91
C PHE A 29 -5.07 -5.15 2.09
N GLY A 30 -5.32 -3.84 2.13
CA GLY A 30 -4.69 -2.93 3.08
C GLY A 30 -4.97 -3.28 4.54
N TYR A 31 -6.16 -3.79 4.86
CA TYR A 31 -6.51 -4.21 6.21
C TYR A 31 -5.76 -5.48 6.66
N LEU A 32 -5.29 -6.30 5.71
CA LEU A 32 -4.49 -7.49 6.03
C LEU A 32 -3.08 -7.08 6.46
N THR A 33 -2.49 -6.12 5.74
CA THR A 33 -1.07 -5.75 5.85
C THR A 33 -0.67 -5.28 7.24
N TRP A 34 -1.55 -4.57 7.93
CA TRP A 34 -1.25 -3.93 9.22
C TRP A 34 -2.07 -4.48 10.38
N SER A 35 -3.01 -5.39 10.13
CA SER A 35 -3.91 -5.90 11.17
C SER A 35 -4.05 -7.40 11.08
N LEU A 36 -4.82 -7.94 10.12
CA LEU A 36 -5.20 -9.35 10.18
C LEU A 36 -4.00 -10.31 10.09
N PHE A 37 -3.10 -10.08 9.12
CA PHE A 37 -1.98 -10.98 8.89
C PHE A 37 -0.90 -10.87 10.00
N PRO A 38 -0.41 -9.67 10.39
CA PRO A 38 0.51 -9.53 11.53
C PRO A 38 -0.05 -10.05 12.87
N MET A 39 -1.37 -9.98 13.07
CA MET A 39 -2.02 -10.48 14.29
C MET A 39 -2.22 -11.99 14.30
N ASP A 40 -1.76 -12.71 13.27
CA ASP A 40 -1.89 -14.16 13.13
C ASP A 40 -3.34 -14.62 13.19
N VAL A 41 -4.24 -13.84 12.56
CA VAL A 41 -5.65 -14.24 12.35
C VAL A 41 -5.66 -15.46 11.41
N PRO A 42 -6.48 -16.50 11.68
CA PRO A 42 -6.57 -17.68 10.82
C PRO A 42 -6.88 -17.32 9.37
N ILE A 43 -6.23 -17.99 8.42
CA ILE A 43 -6.35 -17.70 6.99
C ILE A 43 -7.80 -17.83 6.52
N GLU A 44 -8.51 -18.83 7.01
CA GLU A 44 -9.92 -19.08 6.67
C GLU A 44 -10.83 -17.91 7.09
N GLU A 45 -10.52 -17.25 8.21
CA GLU A 45 -11.25 -16.06 8.65
C GLU A 45 -10.95 -14.85 7.76
N ILE A 46 -9.70 -14.71 7.29
CA ILE A 46 -9.31 -13.65 6.36
C ILE A 46 -9.98 -13.87 5.00
N GLU A 47 -10.03 -15.11 4.51
CA GLU A 47 -10.73 -15.49 3.28
C GLU A 47 -12.22 -15.13 3.35
N VAL A 48 -12.92 -15.53 4.42
CA VAL A 48 -14.33 -15.18 4.64
C VAL A 48 -14.53 -13.66 4.59
N TYR A 49 -13.62 -12.88 5.19
CA TYR A 49 -13.68 -11.42 5.14
C TYR A 49 -13.50 -10.86 3.72
N LEU A 50 -12.53 -11.35 2.95
CA LEU A 50 -12.27 -10.89 1.59
C LEU A 50 -13.41 -11.25 0.63
N TYR A 51 -13.95 -12.47 0.72
CA TYR A 51 -15.10 -12.89 -0.07
C TYR A 51 -16.38 -12.11 0.31
N ALA A 52 -16.52 -11.68 1.56
CA ALA A 52 -17.58 -10.75 1.93
C ALA A 52 -17.41 -9.39 1.25
N ILE A 53 -16.18 -8.86 1.17
CA ILE A 53 -15.90 -7.61 0.42
C ILE A 53 -16.20 -7.80 -1.08
N GLU A 54 -15.79 -8.93 -1.66
CA GLU A 54 -16.10 -9.26 -3.06
C GLU A 54 -17.61 -9.16 -3.34
N ASN A 55 -18.42 -9.82 -2.50
CA ASN A 55 -19.88 -9.80 -2.64
C ASN A 55 -20.44 -8.38 -2.52
N ILE A 56 -19.93 -7.58 -1.59
CA ILE A 56 -20.35 -6.18 -1.40
C ILE A 56 -20.01 -5.32 -2.62
N LEU A 57 -18.86 -5.56 -3.25
CA LEU A 57 -18.38 -4.77 -4.39
C LEU A 57 -18.90 -5.26 -5.75
N SER A 58 -19.39 -6.49 -5.84
CA SER A 58 -19.87 -7.10 -7.09
C SER A 58 -20.81 -6.20 -7.92
N PRO A 59 -21.80 -5.48 -7.34
CA PRO A 59 -22.66 -4.55 -8.09
C PRO A 59 -21.90 -3.41 -8.79
N CYS A 60 -20.76 -2.99 -8.24
CA CYS A 60 -19.90 -1.95 -8.81
C CYS A 60 -19.07 -2.42 -10.01
N LYS A 61 -19.08 -3.73 -10.33
CA LYS A 61 -18.29 -4.36 -11.40
C LYS A 61 -16.80 -3.98 -11.33
N PRO A 62 -16.13 -4.19 -10.18
CA PRO A 62 -14.77 -3.73 -9.97
C PRO A 62 -13.78 -4.42 -10.92
N SER A 63 -12.73 -3.68 -11.25
CA SER A 63 -11.54 -4.22 -11.91
C SER A 63 -10.36 -4.18 -10.94
N LEU A 64 -9.66 -5.30 -10.79
CA LEU A 64 -8.47 -5.43 -9.96
C LEU A 64 -7.21 -5.38 -10.83
N ILE A 65 -6.32 -4.42 -10.53
CA ILE A 65 -4.97 -4.37 -11.09
C ILE A 65 -4.03 -4.82 -9.98
N TYR A 66 -3.33 -5.93 -10.22
CA TYR A 66 -2.46 -6.54 -9.23
C TYR A 66 -1.01 -6.48 -9.69
N PHE A 67 -0.24 -5.57 -9.09
CA PHE A 67 1.19 -5.47 -9.35
C PHE A 67 1.97 -6.45 -8.48
N TYR A 68 2.97 -7.07 -9.09
CA TYR A 68 3.83 -8.00 -8.38
C TYR A 68 5.26 -8.02 -8.85
N GLN A 69 6.11 -8.68 -8.08
CA GLN A 69 7.46 -9.08 -8.47
C GLN A 69 7.69 -10.50 -7.98
N ASN A 70 8.17 -11.38 -8.84
CA ASN A 70 8.34 -12.81 -8.54
C ASN A 70 9.38 -13.03 -7.42
N ASP A 71 10.48 -12.28 -7.44
CA ASP A 71 11.53 -12.40 -6.43
C ASP A 71 11.25 -11.46 -5.25
N VAL A 72 10.49 -11.94 -4.27
CA VAL A 72 10.18 -11.20 -3.04
C VAL A 72 11.43 -10.75 -2.30
N TYR A 73 12.49 -11.56 -2.29
CA TYR A 73 13.75 -11.22 -1.61
C TYR A 73 14.39 -10.01 -2.28
N GLN A 74 14.61 -10.10 -3.59
CA GLN A 74 15.25 -9.03 -4.34
C GLN A 74 14.40 -7.76 -4.34
N SER A 75 13.07 -7.89 -4.40
CA SER A 75 12.13 -6.77 -4.32
C SER A 75 12.27 -6.02 -3.00
N LEU A 76 12.25 -6.74 -1.88
CA LEU A 76 12.40 -6.14 -0.55
C LEU A 76 13.79 -5.54 -0.37
N LYS A 77 14.84 -6.20 -0.87
CA LYS A 77 16.20 -5.67 -0.83
C LYS A 77 16.28 -4.34 -1.57
N ASN A 78 15.74 -4.28 -2.80
CA ASN A 78 15.73 -3.06 -3.61
C ASN A 78 14.97 -1.92 -2.90
N ILE A 79 13.84 -2.21 -2.26
CA ILE A 79 13.07 -1.21 -1.50
C ILE A 79 13.88 -0.69 -0.30
N CYS A 80 14.54 -1.59 0.43
CA CYS A 80 15.38 -1.25 1.58
C CYS A 80 16.59 -0.39 1.16
N ASP A 81 17.28 -0.77 0.08
CA ASP A 81 18.42 -0.05 -0.48
C ASP A 81 18.01 1.37 -0.92
N LYS A 82 16.85 1.52 -1.58
CA LYS A 82 16.33 2.82 -2.05
C LYS A 82 15.86 3.74 -0.91
N ARG A 83 15.19 3.19 0.11
CA ARG A 83 14.55 3.99 1.18
C ARG A 83 15.41 4.17 2.44
N GLY A 84 16.61 3.59 2.45
CA GLY A 84 17.58 3.71 3.54
C GLY A 84 17.28 2.88 4.79
N ASN A 85 18.21 2.93 5.74
CA ASN A 85 18.26 2.02 6.89
C ASN A 85 17.05 2.14 7.83
N GLY A 86 16.55 3.36 8.11
CA GLY A 86 15.40 3.54 9.00
C GLY A 86 14.10 2.90 8.49
N THR A 87 13.91 2.84 7.16
CA THR A 87 12.78 2.13 6.57
C THR A 87 12.93 0.61 6.72
N SER A 88 14.14 0.12 6.47
CA SER A 88 14.49 -1.30 6.54
C SER A 88 14.30 -1.86 7.94
N GLU A 89 14.82 -1.17 8.96
CA GLU A 89 14.66 -1.53 10.38
C GLU A 89 13.19 -1.58 10.78
N ARG A 90 12.39 -0.61 10.34
CA ARG A 90 10.94 -0.57 10.63
C ARG A 90 10.22 -1.75 10.00
N PHE A 91 10.55 -2.14 8.76
CA PHE A 91 9.91 -3.28 8.12
C PHE A 91 10.29 -4.60 8.79
N ILE A 92 11.57 -4.76 9.14
CA ILE A 92 12.04 -5.92 9.91
C ILE A 92 11.32 -5.99 11.24
N HIS A 93 11.28 -4.88 11.98
CA HIS A 93 10.61 -4.80 13.27
C HIS A 93 9.12 -5.17 13.15
N ASN A 94 8.39 -4.55 12.21
CA ASN A 94 6.96 -4.79 12.05
C ASN A 94 6.66 -6.26 11.69
N ALA A 95 7.47 -6.90 10.85
CA ALA A 95 7.29 -8.29 10.47
C ALA A 95 7.66 -9.24 11.62
N CYS A 96 8.87 -9.11 12.19
CA CYS A 96 9.40 -10.02 13.20
C CYS A 96 8.71 -9.87 14.56
N GLU A 97 8.35 -8.65 14.96
CA GLU A 97 7.66 -8.35 16.23
C GLU A 97 6.13 -8.41 16.11
N SER A 98 5.60 -8.85 14.98
CA SER A 98 4.18 -9.20 14.88
C SER A 98 3.86 -10.47 15.70
N ILE A 99 2.58 -10.72 16.00
CA ILE A 99 2.18 -11.99 16.62
C ILE A 99 2.56 -13.16 15.72
N TYR A 100 2.32 -13.00 14.42
CA TYR A 100 2.70 -13.95 13.38
C TYR A 100 4.20 -14.27 13.39
N GLY A 101 5.03 -13.21 13.42
CA GLY A 101 6.47 -13.30 13.37
C GLY A 101 7.07 -13.94 14.61
N ARG A 102 6.62 -13.52 15.81
CA ARG A 102 7.08 -14.12 17.06
C ARG A 102 6.73 -15.60 17.18
N LYS A 103 5.52 -16.00 16.80
CA LYS A 103 5.11 -17.43 16.82
C LYS A 103 5.98 -18.31 15.92
N ARG A 104 6.54 -17.74 14.86
CA ARG A 104 7.41 -18.43 13.89
C ARG A 104 8.91 -18.15 14.10
N ASN A 105 9.28 -17.45 15.19
CA ASN A 105 10.65 -17.06 15.50
C ASN A 105 11.35 -16.34 14.33
N LEU A 106 10.61 -15.50 13.60
CA LEU A 106 11.15 -14.73 12.48
C LEU A 106 12.12 -13.67 13.03
N THR A 107 13.32 -13.57 12.43
CA THR A 107 14.34 -12.61 12.87
C THR A 107 15.09 -11.99 11.69
N GLY A 108 15.43 -10.71 11.84
CA GLY A 108 16.21 -9.97 10.84
C GLY A 108 15.53 -9.87 9.47
N PHE A 109 16.33 -9.53 8.46
CA PHE A 109 15.87 -9.38 7.09
C PHE A 109 15.26 -10.68 6.52
N GLU A 110 15.86 -11.84 6.80
CA GLU A 110 15.34 -13.14 6.35
C GLU A 110 13.97 -13.48 6.96
N GLY A 111 13.76 -13.11 8.23
CA GLY A 111 12.46 -13.22 8.89
C GLY A 111 11.41 -12.34 8.20
N MET A 112 11.77 -11.11 7.87
CA MET A 112 10.91 -10.21 7.11
C MET A 112 10.58 -10.76 5.71
N VAL A 113 11.57 -11.31 4.99
CA VAL A 113 11.34 -11.94 3.68
C VAL A 113 10.38 -13.12 3.79
N SER A 114 10.57 -13.98 4.79
CA SER A 114 9.66 -15.12 5.04
C SER A 114 8.23 -14.65 5.28
N PHE A 115 8.03 -13.65 6.14
CA PHE A 115 6.72 -13.04 6.39
C PHE A 115 6.03 -12.59 5.09
N TRP A 116 6.75 -11.87 4.23
CA TRP A 116 6.19 -11.34 3.00
C TRP A 116 5.99 -12.41 1.92
N LYS A 117 6.79 -13.48 1.91
CA LYS A 117 6.54 -14.64 1.04
C LYS A 117 5.24 -15.34 1.41
N ASP A 118 4.99 -15.55 2.71
CA ASP A 118 3.75 -16.18 3.17
C ASP A 118 2.53 -15.27 2.88
N TYR A 119 2.66 -13.97 3.15
CA TYR A 119 1.63 -12.98 2.79
C TYR A 119 1.36 -12.99 1.28
N ARG A 120 2.43 -13.04 0.48
CA ARG A 120 2.36 -13.05 -0.97
C ARG A 120 1.65 -14.30 -1.48
N GLN A 121 2.07 -15.48 -1.02
CA GLN A 121 1.45 -16.75 -1.40
C GLN A 121 -0.05 -16.75 -1.10
N PHE A 122 -0.44 -16.25 0.07
CA PHE A 122 -1.85 -16.12 0.44
C PHE A 122 -2.60 -15.16 -0.50
N THR A 123 -2.09 -13.94 -0.70
CA THR A 123 -2.75 -12.95 -1.55
C THR A 123 -2.82 -13.37 -3.02
N ASP A 124 -1.82 -14.08 -3.54
CA ASP A 124 -1.85 -14.69 -4.87
C ASP A 124 -3.01 -15.67 -5.00
N GLY A 125 -3.22 -16.52 -4.00
CA GLY A 125 -4.36 -17.44 -3.96
C GLY A 125 -5.70 -16.71 -3.98
N ILE A 126 -5.83 -15.58 -3.27
CA ILE A 126 -7.05 -14.75 -3.34
C ILE A 126 -7.22 -14.15 -4.73
N VAL A 127 -6.16 -13.56 -5.29
CA VAL A 127 -6.21 -12.94 -6.63
C VAL A 127 -6.58 -13.97 -7.69
N GLU A 128 -6.08 -15.20 -7.60
CA GLU A 128 -6.42 -16.28 -8.53
C GLU A 128 -7.91 -16.64 -8.47
N ASN A 129 -8.50 -16.70 -7.27
CA ASN A 129 -9.86 -17.21 -7.07
C ASN A 129 -10.97 -16.13 -7.04
N ILE A 130 -10.62 -14.86 -6.86
CA ILE A 130 -11.62 -13.79 -6.81
C ILE A 130 -12.33 -13.60 -8.15
N GLY A 131 -13.64 -13.36 -8.12
CA GLY A 131 -14.51 -13.18 -9.28
C GLY A 131 -14.46 -11.79 -9.93
N PHE A 132 -13.60 -10.90 -9.45
CA PHE A 132 -13.37 -9.60 -10.10
C PHE A 132 -12.75 -9.79 -11.48
N ARG A 133 -13.08 -8.86 -12.38
CA ARG A 133 -12.28 -8.67 -13.60
C ARG A 133 -10.88 -8.27 -13.18
N LYS A 134 -9.83 -8.94 -13.65
CA LYS A 134 -8.47 -8.71 -13.12
C LYS A 134 -7.37 -8.80 -14.17
N ILE A 135 -6.30 -8.07 -13.91
CA ILE A 135 -5.00 -8.20 -14.58
C ILE A 135 -3.92 -8.28 -13.51
N ALA A 136 -2.96 -9.17 -13.69
CA ALA A 136 -1.75 -9.26 -12.88
C ALA A 136 -0.56 -8.83 -13.74
N VAL A 137 0.28 -7.93 -13.23
CA VAL A 137 1.40 -7.35 -13.98
C VAL A 137 2.69 -7.53 -13.16
N ASP A 138 3.64 -8.26 -13.74
CA ASP A 138 4.99 -8.40 -13.17
C ASP A 138 5.79 -7.13 -13.44
N THR A 139 6.17 -6.44 -12.38
CA THR A 139 6.86 -5.15 -12.40
C THR A 139 8.37 -5.28 -12.21
N ALA A 140 8.92 -6.50 -12.26
CA ALA A 140 10.34 -6.75 -11.98
C ALA A 140 11.30 -6.02 -12.93
N ASN A 141 10.90 -5.78 -14.19
CA ASN A 141 11.73 -5.09 -15.18
C ASN A 141 11.65 -3.56 -15.08
N GLY A 142 10.69 -3.00 -14.34
CA GLY A 142 10.51 -1.57 -14.20
C GLY A 142 10.05 -0.84 -15.48
N ASP A 143 9.54 -1.56 -16.49
CA ASP A 143 9.01 -0.99 -17.74
C ASP A 143 7.60 -0.42 -17.54
N TRP A 144 7.53 0.73 -16.87
CA TRP A 144 6.25 1.36 -16.54
C TRP A 144 5.45 1.78 -17.77
N ASP A 145 6.09 2.09 -18.89
CA ASP A 145 5.39 2.42 -20.12
C ASP A 145 4.63 1.20 -20.67
N GLU A 146 5.25 0.03 -20.67
CA GLU A 146 4.60 -1.24 -21.03
C GLU A 146 3.49 -1.60 -20.03
N TYR A 147 3.75 -1.52 -18.73
CA TYR A 147 2.76 -1.86 -17.69
C TYR A 147 1.53 -0.97 -17.74
N LEU A 148 1.72 0.34 -17.95
CA LEU A 148 0.62 1.28 -18.07
C LEU A 148 -0.16 1.09 -19.37
N LYS A 149 0.51 0.67 -20.45
CA LYS A 149 -0.17 0.30 -21.70
C LYS A 149 -1.07 -0.92 -21.46
N ASP A 150 -0.55 -1.99 -20.85
CA ASP A 150 -1.33 -3.20 -20.57
C ASP A 150 -2.53 -2.92 -19.66
N VAL A 151 -2.33 -2.12 -18.62
CA VAL A 151 -3.43 -1.66 -17.75
C VAL A 151 -4.44 -0.82 -18.51
N SER A 152 -4.00 0.07 -19.41
CA SER A 152 -4.91 0.91 -20.22
C SER A 152 -5.73 0.07 -21.19
N ASP A 153 -5.09 -0.86 -21.89
CA ASP A 153 -5.73 -1.81 -22.80
C ASP A 153 -6.73 -2.67 -22.03
N PHE A 154 -6.35 -3.17 -20.86
CA PHE A 154 -7.25 -3.87 -19.95
C PHE A 154 -8.43 -2.99 -19.54
N LEU A 155 -8.23 -1.74 -19.12
CA LEU A 155 -9.35 -0.88 -18.73
C LEU A 155 -10.17 -0.35 -19.92
N GLY A 156 -9.74 -0.59 -21.16
CA GLY A 156 -10.35 -0.02 -22.36
C GLY A 156 -10.17 1.50 -22.45
N ILE A 157 -9.14 2.05 -21.78
CA ILE A 157 -8.85 3.47 -21.78
C ILE A 157 -7.93 3.77 -22.97
N THR A 158 -8.40 4.63 -23.86
CA THR A 158 -7.54 5.17 -24.92
C THR A 158 -6.66 6.25 -24.33
N LYS A 159 -5.33 6.15 -24.47
CA LYS A 159 -4.39 7.16 -23.99
C LYS A 159 -4.79 8.52 -24.55
N ALA A 160 -5.20 9.44 -23.68
CA ALA A 160 -5.49 10.82 -24.08
C ALA A 160 -4.20 11.45 -24.63
N ALA A 161 -4.31 12.22 -25.71
CA ALA A 161 -3.17 12.78 -26.45
C ALA A 161 -2.30 13.77 -25.63
N THR A 162 -2.72 14.11 -24.41
CA THR A 162 -2.03 15.01 -23.51
C THR A 162 -2.44 14.67 -22.09
N VAL A 163 -1.49 14.26 -21.25
CA VAL A 163 -1.60 14.51 -19.81
C VAL A 163 -1.56 16.03 -19.71
N ALA A 164 -2.66 16.65 -19.28
CA ALA A 164 -2.64 18.08 -18.95
C ALA A 164 -1.42 18.32 -18.05
N ASN A 165 -0.64 19.38 -18.34
CA ASN A 165 0.52 19.81 -17.56
C ASN A 165 0.40 19.29 -16.13
N LEU A 166 1.21 18.29 -15.77
CA LEU A 166 1.40 17.97 -14.37
C LEU A 166 1.76 19.32 -13.75
N GLU A 167 0.90 19.84 -12.89
CA GLU A 167 1.25 21.02 -12.10
C GLU A 167 2.64 20.74 -11.53
N ASP A 168 3.54 21.71 -11.67
CA ASP A 168 4.92 21.61 -11.21
C ASP A 168 4.91 20.90 -9.86
N ILE A 169 5.70 19.83 -9.71
CA ILE A 169 5.66 18.97 -8.52
C ILE A 169 5.89 19.80 -7.24
N ASP A 170 6.57 20.94 -7.40
CA ASP A 170 6.81 21.96 -6.39
C ASP A 170 5.52 22.61 -5.84
N SER A 171 4.42 22.61 -6.60
CA SER A 171 3.10 23.08 -6.16
C SER A 171 2.52 22.26 -5.00
N TYR A 172 2.98 21.03 -4.81
CA TYR A 172 2.58 20.16 -3.70
C TYR A 172 3.50 20.29 -2.48
N ILE A 173 4.59 21.07 -2.54
CA ILE A 173 5.47 21.30 -1.39
C ILE A 173 4.79 22.22 -0.39
N GLY A 174 4.68 21.78 0.86
CA GLY A 174 4.03 22.60 1.88
C GLY A 174 3.69 21.85 3.16
N ILE A 175 2.93 22.53 4.03
CA ILE A 175 2.39 21.96 5.26
C ILE A 175 0.86 21.96 5.16
N TYR A 176 0.28 20.78 5.12
CA TYR A 176 -1.15 20.52 5.06
C TYR A 176 -1.67 20.15 6.44
N ARG A 177 -2.87 20.62 6.78
CA ARG A 177 -3.51 20.34 8.07
C ARG A 177 -4.92 19.85 7.84
N SER A 178 -5.26 18.73 8.47
CA SER A 178 -6.62 18.19 8.51
C SER A 178 -6.92 17.66 9.92
N GLY A 179 -7.78 18.35 10.66
CA GLY A 179 -8.06 18.03 12.06
C GLY A 179 -6.81 18.08 12.94
N THR A 180 -6.48 16.97 13.61
CA THR A 180 -5.28 16.84 14.45
C THR A 180 -4.03 16.40 13.68
N THR A 181 -4.18 16.06 12.41
CA THR A 181 -3.12 15.54 11.56
C THR A 181 -2.46 16.68 10.80
N THR A 182 -1.14 16.76 10.90
CA THR A 182 -0.31 17.64 10.08
C THR A 182 0.52 16.79 9.14
N CYS A 183 0.58 17.19 7.89
CA CYS A 183 1.36 16.57 6.83
C CYS A 183 2.33 17.62 6.28
N LYS A 184 3.61 17.30 6.12
CA LYS A 184 4.58 18.10 5.38
C LYS A 184 5.02 17.34 4.15
N ILE A 185 4.93 18.00 3.01
CA ILE A 185 5.44 17.50 1.75
C ILE A 185 6.74 18.27 1.45
N LYS A 186 7.80 17.54 1.11
CA LYS A 186 9.08 18.08 0.62
C LYS A 186 9.40 17.46 -0.74
N SER A 187 10.19 18.13 -1.55
CA SER A 187 10.83 17.55 -2.74
C SER A 187 12.30 17.25 -2.45
N ASP A 188 12.79 16.10 -2.91
CA ASP A 188 14.21 15.75 -2.97
C ASP A 188 14.46 14.91 -4.24
N ASP A 189 15.46 15.30 -5.04
CA ASP A 189 15.79 14.71 -6.35
C ASP A 189 14.59 14.51 -7.32
N GLY A 190 13.62 15.45 -7.31
CA GLY A 190 12.43 15.37 -8.16
C GLY A 190 11.34 14.41 -7.66
N GLU A 191 11.51 13.84 -6.46
CA GLU A 191 10.50 13.02 -5.79
C GLU A 191 9.88 13.76 -4.59
N LEU A 192 8.59 13.54 -4.34
CA LEU A 192 7.91 14.08 -3.16
C LEU A 192 7.94 13.12 -1.97
N TYR A 193 8.32 13.65 -0.82
CA TYR A 193 8.37 12.96 0.46
C TYR A 193 7.28 13.52 1.38
N ILE A 194 6.45 12.62 1.92
CA ILE A 194 5.33 12.96 2.80
C ILE A 194 5.68 12.56 4.24
N TYR A 195 5.63 13.54 5.15
CA TYR A 195 5.84 13.35 6.59
C TYR A 195 4.53 13.67 7.32
N ILE A 196 3.95 12.69 7.99
CA ILE A 196 2.66 12.85 8.69
C ILE A 196 2.88 12.67 10.19
N TRP A 197 2.32 13.58 10.99
CA TRP A 197 2.32 13.50 12.45
C TRP A 197 1.01 14.04 13.04
N ASN A 198 0.70 13.62 14.25
CA ASN A 198 -0.42 14.17 15.01
C ASN A 198 0.07 15.19 16.04
N SER A 199 -0.76 16.18 16.35
CA SER A 199 -0.46 17.19 17.37
C SER A 199 -0.22 16.62 18.77
N ARG A 200 -0.57 15.35 19.03
CA ARG A 200 -0.29 14.63 20.27
C ARG A 200 1.13 14.05 20.36
N ASP A 201 1.85 13.95 19.24
CA ASP A 201 3.17 13.31 19.16
C ASP A 201 4.34 14.32 19.26
N MET A 202 4.03 15.60 19.55
CA MET A 202 4.98 16.73 19.52
C MET A 202 6.19 16.57 20.47
N ALA A 203 6.09 15.74 21.51
CA ALA A 203 7.21 15.47 22.42
C ALA A 203 8.34 14.62 21.77
N GLN A 204 8.04 13.83 20.74
CA GLN A 204 9.05 13.02 20.04
C GLN A 204 9.73 13.76 18.89
N LEU A 205 9.14 14.85 18.38
CA LEU A 205 9.66 15.59 17.23
C LEU A 205 10.72 16.64 17.58
N GLN A 206 10.76 17.18 18.80
CA GLN A 206 11.88 18.04 19.22
C GLN A 206 13.21 17.27 19.23
N ALA A 207 13.20 15.98 19.58
CA ALA A 207 14.38 15.12 19.51
C ALA A 207 14.86 14.87 18.06
N PHE A 208 13.94 14.75 17.09
CA PHE A 208 14.27 14.53 15.67
C PHE A 208 14.74 15.81 14.96
N ALA A 209 14.17 16.98 15.29
CA ALA A 209 14.60 18.26 14.73
C ALA A 209 15.96 18.73 15.27
N GLU A 210 16.37 18.24 16.45
CA GLU A 210 17.67 18.52 17.05
C GLU A 210 18.77 17.55 16.56
N SER A 211 18.43 16.30 16.22
CA SER A 211 19.40 15.33 15.67
C SER A 211 19.76 15.56 14.19
N ASP A 212 18.92 16.26 13.42
CA ASP A 212 19.16 16.52 12.00
C ASP A 212 19.98 17.80 11.74
N LYS A 213 20.27 18.58 12.78
CA LYS A 213 21.19 19.73 12.71
C LYS A 213 22.66 19.36 12.88
N SER A 214 22.99 18.13 13.27
CA SER A 214 24.38 17.71 13.52
C SER A 214 25.03 16.98 12.33
N ILE A 215 24.31 16.78 11.22
CA ILE A 215 24.84 16.09 10.02
C ILE A 215 25.24 17.08 8.90
N CYS A 216 24.95 18.37 9.08
CA CYS A 216 25.52 19.45 8.26
C CYS A 216 26.50 20.28 9.11
N GLY A 217 27.67 19.71 9.36
CA GLY A 217 28.86 20.37 9.91
C GLY A 217 30.11 19.75 9.31
#